data_AF-A0A077PPA8-F1
#
_entry.id   AF-A0A077PPA8-F1
#
_cell.length_a   1.000
_cell.length_b   1.000
_cell.length_c   1.000
_cell.angle_alpha   90.00
_cell.angle_beta   90.00
_cell.angle_gamma   90.00
#
_symmetry.space_group_name_H-M   'P 1'
#
loop_
_entity.id
_entity.type
_entity.pdbx_description
1 polymer ?
#
loop_
_entity_poly.entity_id
_entity_poly.type
_entity_poly.pdbx_seq_one_letter_code
_entity_poly.pdbx_strand_id
1 'polypeptide(L)'
;MNKFKGRIQLISEIFISLYVHYSFYILFIIIIGARQRALASLFHEAAHSNLFRNKWMNNYLTHVLCGWGILQSFHAYKKSHVHEHHLQIGDHEKDSDYKYMLEASPFTQLW
;
A
#
# COMPACT_ATOMS: atom_id res chain seq x y z
N MET A 1 26.07 35.26 9.24
CA MET A 1 25.04 35.09 10.30
C MET A 1 23.94 34.07 9.97
N ASN A 2 23.48 33.96 8.71
CA ASN A 2 22.31 33.11 8.37
C ASN A 2 22.56 31.60 8.43
N LYS A 3 23.78 31.11 8.11
CA LYS A 3 24.12 29.68 8.20
C LYS A 3 24.11 29.15 9.65
N PHE A 4 24.42 29.98 10.64
CA PHE A 4 24.46 29.59 12.04
C PHE A 4 23.04 29.45 12.62
N LYS A 5 22.15 30.39 12.29
CA LYS A 5 20.72 30.30 12.64
C LYS A 5 20.05 29.07 12.02
N GLY A 6 20.35 28.78 10.75
CA GLY A 6 19.84 27.57 10.08
C GLY A 6 20.32 26.27 10.75
N ARG A 7 21.56 26.21 11.23
CA ARG A 7 22.08 25.04 11.97
C ARG A 7 21.39 24.84 13.32
N ILE A 8 21.15 25.92 14.07
CA ILE A 8 20.44 25.85 15.35
C ILE A 8 19.00 25.37 15.13
N GLN A 9 18.33 25.88 14.09
CA GLN A 9 16.97 25.49 13.76
C GLN A 9 16.87 24.00 13.40
N LEU A 10 17.79 23.51 12.56
CA LEU A 10 17.85 22.09 12.18
C LEU A 10 18.10 21.18 13.40
N ILE A 11 19.01 21.58 14.28
CA ILE A 11 19.32 20.82 15.52
C ILE A 11 18.10 20.80 16.44
N SER A 12 17.36 21.91 16.55
CA SER A 12 16.16 21.97 17.38
C SER A 12 15.04 21.07 16.87
N GLU A 13 14.85 20.96 15.55
CA GLU A 13 13.85 20.07 14.94
C GLU A 13 14.19 18.60 15.18
N ILE A 14 15.48 18.23 15.05
CA ILE A 14 15.97 16.88 15.36
C ILE A 14 15.77 16.56 16.84
N PHE A 15 16.12 17.48 17.74
CA PHE A 15 15.92 17.28 19.17
C PHE A 15 14.45 17.12 19.54
N ILE A 16 13.57 17.93 18.95
CA ILE A 16 12.11 17.81 19.13
C ILE A 16 11.64 16.44 18.65
N SER A 17 12.09 15.97 17.48
CA SER A 17 11.70 14.64 16.99
C SER A 17 12.21 13.51 17.88
N LEU A 18 13.40 13.65 18.49
CA LEU A 18 13.95 12.67 19.42
C LEU A 18 13.28 12.74 20.81
N TYR A 19 12.70 13.89 21.17
CA TYR A 19 11.91 14.06 22.40
C TYR A 19 10.46 13.58 22.27
N VAL A 20 9.97 13.35 21.04
CA VAL A 20 8.72 12.65 20.82
C VAL A 20 8.88 11.23 21.37
N HIS A 21 8.12 10.94 22.42
CA HIS A 21 8.20 9.66 23.11
C HIS A 21 7.96 8.50 22.13
N TYR A 22 8.76 7.43 22.21
CA TYR A 22 8.71 6.29 21.29
C TYR A 22 7.31 5.70 21.08
N SER A 23 6.43 5.82 22.08
CA SER A 23 5.02 5.41 22.01
C SER A 23 4.22 6.13 20.91
N PHE A 24 4.55 7.38 20.59
CA PHE A 24 3.88 8.11 19.51
C PHE A 24 4.19 7.51 18.14
N TYR A 25 5.40 7.02 17.90
CA TYR A 25 5.73 6.33 16.64
C TYR A 25 4.85 5.09 16.45
N ILE A 26 4.68 4.29 17.50
CA ILE A 26 3.79 3.12 17.48
C ILE A 26 2.35 3.55 17.18
N LEU A 27 1.87 4.59 17.87
CA LEU A 27 0.52 5.12 17.64
C LEU A 27 0.34 5.59 16.18
N PHE A 28 1.30 6.32 15.63
CA PHE A 28 1.24 6.78 14.24
C PHE A 28 1.31 5.63 13.25
N ILE A 29 2.13 4.60 13.49
CA ILE A 29 2.16 3.40 12.64
C ILE A 29 0.78 2.75 12.60
N ILE A 30 0.11 2.61 13.75
CA ILE A 30 -1.23 2.04 13.82
C ILE A 30 -2.24 2.92 13.06
N ILE A 31 -2.21 4.23 13.28
CA ILE A 31 -3.13 5.17 12.62
C ILE A 31 -2.93 5.16 11.10
N ILE A 32 -1.68 5.31 10.64
CA ILE A 32 -1.33 5.31 9.22
C ILE A 32 -1.70 3.97 8.59
N GLY A 33 -1.33 2.85 9.22
CA GLY A 33 -1.65 1.51 8.75
C GLY A 33 -3.16 1.28 8.65
N ALA A 34 -3.95 1.75 9.62
CA ALA A 34 -5.40 1.66 9.57
C ALA A 34 -6.00 2.47 8.40
N ARG A 35 -5.45 3.64 8.09
CA ARG A 35 -5.89 4.45 6.93
C ARG A 35 -5.45 3.82 5.62
N GLN A 36 -4.24 3.28 5.53
CA GLN A 36 -3.78 2.53 4.36
C GLN A 36 -4.66 1.30 4.12
N ARG A 37 -5.06 0.57 5.16
CA ARG A 37 -5.98 -0.57 5.07
C ARG A 37 -7.35 -0.14 4.51
N ALA A 38 -7.89 0.99 4.98
CA ALA A 38 -9.15 1.53 4.47
C ALA A 38 -9.05 1.94 2.99
N LEU A 39 -7.95 2.63 2.61
CA LEU A 39 -7.67 2.98 1.22
C LEU A 39 -7.51 1.74 0.33
N ALA A 40 -6.85 0.69 0.83
CA ALA A 40 -6.68 -0.56 0.10
C ALA A 40 -8.02 -1.26 -0.18
N SER A 41 -8.98 -1.20 0.76
CA SER A 41 -10.33 -1.72 0.51
C SER A 41 -11.05 -0.95 -0.60
N LEU A 42 -10.98 0.38 -0.61
CA LEU A 42 -11.55 1.17 -1.71
C LEU A 42 -10.85 0.87 -3.05
N PHE A 43 -9.53 0.70 -3.02
CA PHE A 43 -8.71 0.36 -4.17
C PHE A 43 -9.09 -1.01 -4.76
N HIS A 44 -9.38 -2.00 -3.91
CA HIS A 44 -9.91 -3.30 -4.29
C HIS A 44 -11.25 -3.17 -5.02
N GLU A 45 -12.23 -2.48 -4.44
CA GLU A 45 -13.54 -2.28 -5.07
C GLU A 45 -13.43 -1.54 -6.41
N ALA A 46 -12.54 -0.56 -6.49
CA ALA A 46 -12.26 0.13 -7.73
C ALA A 46 -11.61 -0.77 -8.79
N ALA A 47 -10.77 -1.73 -8.40
CA ALA A 47 -10.19 -2.70 -9.34
C ALA A 47 -11.29 -3.53 -10.00
N HIS A 48 -12.34 -3.90 -9.25
CA HIS A 48 -13.56 -4.52 -9.76
C HIS A 48 -14.51 -3.56 -10.51
N SER A 49 -14.12 -2.28 -10.62
CA SER A 49 -14.92 -1.22 -11.27
C SER A 49 -16.23 -0.89 -10.57
N ASN A 50 -16.28 -1.06 -9.25
CA ASN A 50 -17.46 -0.83 -8.42
C ASN A 50 -17.40 0.47 -7.58
N LEU A 51 -16.27 1.20 -7.59
CA LEU A 51 -16.12 2.40 -6.75
C LEU A 51 -16.78 3.66 -7.34
N PHE A 52 -16.68 3.85 -8.65
CA PHE A 52 -17.31 4.98 -9.35
C PHE A 52 -18.03 4.53 -10.63
N ARG A 53 -19.17 5.16 -10.92
CA ARG A 53 -19.96 4.87 -12.14
C ARG A 53 -19.21 5.17 -13.44
N ASN A 54 -18.42 6.24 -13.46
CA ASN A 54 -17.63 6.61 -14.64
C ASN A 54 -16.29 5.88 -14.61
N LYS A 55 -15.99 5.10 -15.66
CA LYS A 55 -14.78 4.28 -15.75
C LYS A 55 -13.48 5.07 -15.71
N TRP A 56 -13.44 6.24 -16.35
CA TRP A 56 -12.27 7.12 -16.34
C TRP A 56 -12.02 7.65 -14.93
N MET A 57 -13.06 8.15 -14.26
CA MET A 57 -12.97 8.60 -12.87
C MET A 57 -12.57 7.46 -11.94
N ASN A 58 -13.15 6.28 -12.12
CA ASN A 58 -12.85 5.10 -11.32
C ASN A 58 -11.35 4.78 -11.35
N ASN A 59 -10.75 4.79 -12.53
CA ASN A 59 -9.34 4.44 -12.67
C ASN A 59 -8.43 5.59 -12.23
N TYR A 60 -8.70 6.82 -12.68
CA TYR A 60 -7.82 7.96 -12.43
C TYR A 60 -7.83 8.40 -10.97
N LEU A 61 -9.02 8.61 -10.38
CA LEU A 61 -9.12 9.07 -8.99
C LEU A 61 -8.63 8.00 -8.03
N THR A 62 -8.91 6.72 -8.28
CA THR A 62 -8.39 5.64 -7.42
C THR A 62 -6.87 5.57 -7.48
N HIS A 63 -6.27 5.69 -8.67
CA HIS A 63 -4.83 5.67 -8.82
C HIS A 63 -4.15 6.77 -7.98
N VAL A 64 -4.67 8.00 -8.04
CA VAL A 64 -4.09 9.15 -7.34
C VAL A 64 -4.43 9.14 -5.85
N LEU A 65 -5.70 8.97 -5.48
CA LEU A 65 -6.17 9.13 -4.10
C LEU A 65 -5.91 7.91 -3.22
N CYS A 66 -5.95 6.71 -3.80
CA CYS A 66 -5.74 5.47 -3.06
C CYS A 66 -4.36 4.87 -3.38
N GLY A 67 -4.05 4.69 -4.67
CA GLY A 67 -2.83 4.01 -5.12
C GLY A 67 -1.55 4.61 -4.57
N TRP A 68 -1.38 5.93 -4.61
CA TRP A 68 -0.22 6.58 -4.00
C TRP A 68 -0.20 6.48 -2.47
N GLY A 69 -1.35 6.52 -1.81
CA GLY A 69 -1.44 6.39 -0.34
C GLY A 69 -1.03 5.01 0.18
N ILE A 70 -1.21 3.97 -0.64
CA ILE A 70 -0.80 2.60 -0.34
C ILE A 70 0.43 2.14 -1.13
N LEU A 71 1.06 3.04 -1.89
CA LEU A 71 2.25 2.78 -2.71
C LEU A 71 2.07 1.62 -3.72
N GLN A 72 0.89 1.50 -4.32
CA GLN A 72 0.54 0.38 -5.20
C GLN A 72 0.07 0.85 -6.59
N SER A 73 0.52 0.15 -7.64
CA SER A 73 0.08 0.41 -9.01
C SER A 73 -1.31 -0.17 -9.28
N PHE A 74 -2.25 0.67 -9.68
CA PHE A 74 -3.64 0.27 -9.96
C PHE A 74 -3.75 -0.71 -11.11
N HIS A 75 -3.06 -0.47 -12.22
CA HIS A 75 -3.18 -1.34 -13.39
C HIS A 75 -2.53 -2.70 -13.16
N ALA A 76 -1.36 -2.73 -12.52
CA ALA A 76 -0.69 -3.98 -12.17
C ALA A 76 -1.52 -4.81 -11.20
N TYR A 77 -2.05 -4.18 -10.14
CA TYR A 77 -2.91 -4.86 -9.19
C TYR A 77 -4.21 -5.36 -9.84
N LYS A 78 -4.89 -4.55 -10.65
CA LYS A 78 -6.10 -5.01 -11.34
C LYS A 78 -5.82 -6.19 -12.27
N LYS A 79 -4.68 -6.19 -12.95
CA LYS A 79 -4.25 -7.31 -13.80
C LYS A 79 -4.06 -8.57 -12.97
N SER A 80 -3.17 -8.55 -11.97
CA SER A 80 -2.88 -9.74 -11.16
C SER A 80 -4.11 -10.20 -10.37
N HIS A 81 -4.79 -9.28 -9.70
CA HIS A 81 -5.88 -9.61 -8.81
C HIS A 81 -7.16 -10.02 -9.57
N VAL A 82 -7.65 -9.20 -10.50
CA VAL A 82 -8.96 -9.44 -11.15
C VAL A 82 -8.84 -10.42 -12.31
N HIS A 83 -7.79 -10.30 -13.12
CA HIS A 83 -7.69 -11.05 -14.37
C HIS A 83 -6.90 -12.36 -14.24
N GLU A 84 -5.91 -12.43 -13.34
CA GLU A 84 -5.04 -13.61 -13.20
C GLU A 84 -5.41 -14.46 -11.97
N HIS A 85 -5.74 -13.85 -10.83
CA HIS A 85 -6.15 -14.56 -9.62
C HIS A 85 -7.66 -14.85 -9.58
N HIS A 86 -8.53 -13.83 -9.53
CA HIS A 86 -9.97 -14.00 -9.26
C HIS A 86 -10.69 -14.94 -10.23
N LEU A 87 -10.30 -14.96 -11.50
CA LEU A 87 -10.89 -15.86 -12.51
C LEU A 87 -10.41 -17.31 -12.38
N GLN A 88 -9.33 -17.55 -11.64
CA GLN A 88 -8.63 -18.83 -11.55
C GLN A 88 -8.53 -19.33 -10.10
N ILE A 89 -9.27 -18.73 -9.14
CA ILE A 89 -9.10 -18.99 -7.70
C ILE A 89 -8.98 -20.48 -7.40
N GLY A 90 -7.86 -20.87 -6.78
CA GLY A 90 -7.59 -22.23 -6.33
C GLY A 90 -7.10 -23.20 -7.42
N ASP A 91 -6.94 -22.75 -8.67
CA ASP A 91 -6.26 -23.52 -9.71
C ASP A 91 -4.74 -23.39 -9.53
N HIS A 92 -4.10 -24.48 -9.13
CA HIS A 92 -2.65 -24.54 -8.88
C HIS A 92 -1.79 -24.09 -10.06
N GLU A 93 -2.29 -24.23 -11.29
CA GLU A 93 -1.57 -23.96 -12.53
C GLU A 93 -1.93 -22.63 -13.17
N LYS A 94 -2.99 -21.94 -12.73
CA LYS A 94 -3.45 -20.71 -13.38
C LYS A 94 -3.65 -19.55 -12.43
N ASP A 95 -3.88 -19.83 -11.15
CA ASP A 95 -3.97 -18.79 -10.12
C ASP A 95 -2.57 -18.24 -9.84
N SER A 96 -2.32 -16.99 -10.24
CA SER A 96 -1.05 -16.31 -10.01
C SER A 96 -0.69 -16.21 -8.54
N ASP A 97 -1.68 -15.99 -7.66
CA ASP A 97 -1.45 -15.84 -6.23
C ASP A 97 -1.14 -17.20 -5.60
N TYR A 98 -1.82 -18.26 -6.05
CA TYR A 98 -1.52 -19.62 -5.62
C TYR A 98 -0.09 -20.02 -5.97
N LYS A 99 0.33 -19.79 -7.23
CA LYS A 99 1.70 -20.05 -7.67
C LYS A 99 2.72 -19.27 -6.87
N TYR A 100 2.47 -17.98 -6.67
CA TYR A 100 3.33 -17.14 -5.85
C TYR A 100 3.46 -17.68 -4.42
N MET A 101 2.37 -18.15 -3.81
CA MET A 101 2.43 -18.77 -2.48
C MET A 101 3.24 -20.07 -2.46
N LEU A 102 3.17 -20.90 -3.50
CA LEU A 102 4.01 -22.08 -3.63
C LEU A 102 5.49 -21.74 -3.82
N GLU A 103 5.80 -20.69 -4.57
CA GLU A 103 7.18 -20.28 -4.84
C GLU A 103 7.81 -19.57 -3.63
N ALA A 104 7.05 -18.70 -2.96
CA ALA A 104 7.52 -17.89 -1.84
C ALA A 104 7.53 -18.65 -0.51
N SER A 105 6.76 -19.75 -0.39
CA SER A 105 6.74 -20.54 0.83
C SER A 105 8.02 -21.39 0.94
N PRO A 106 8.80 -21.25 2.04
CA PRO A 106 9.96 -22.10 2.27
C PRO A 106 9.59 -23.57 2.53
N PHE A 107 8.30 -23.88 2.73
CA PHE A 107 7.83 -25.23 3.07
C PHE A 107 7.50 -26.11 1.86
N THR A 108 7.25 -25.50 0.70
CA THR A 108 6.85 -26.18 -0.55
C THR A 108 8.04 -26.57 -1.43
N GLN A 109 9.25 -26.09 -1.11
CA GLN A 109 10.51 -26.39 -1.82
C GLN A 109 11.27 -27.61 -1.23
N LEU A 110 10.72 -28.27 -0.21
CA LEU A 110 11.43 -29.29 0.59
C LEU A 110 10.87 -30.73 0.43
N TRP A 111 10.03 -30.98 -0.58
CA TRP A 111 9.45 -32.30 -0.85
C TRP A 111 9.47 -32.60 -2.34
#